data_AF-A0ABD5XXD1-F1
#
_entry.id   AF-A0ABD5XXD1-F1
#
_cell.length_a   1.000
_cell.length_b   1.000
_cell.length_c   1.000
_cell.angle_alpha   90.00
_cell.angle_beta   90.00
_cell.angle_gamma   90.00
#
_symmetry.space_group_name_H-M   'P 1'
#
loop_
_entity.id
_entity.type
_entity.pdbx_description
1 polymer ?
#
loop_
_entity_poly.entity_id
_entity_poly.type
_entity_poly.pdbx_seq_one_letter_code
_entity_poly.pdbx_strand_id
1 'polypeptide(L)'
;MTIIDSLPSRGLRSAELEALREADSVTEAAPLGVDDDDIRALAVQAGDTIFGLGYDPDDGWSVVDSREAGDPADLAAVRDALKNWEARRAATAPTDDADPGDR
;
A
#
# COMPACT_ATOMS: atom_id res chain seq x y z
N MET A 1 -2.59 -8.65 17.26
CA MET A 1 -3.64 -8.41 16.25
C MET A 1 -3.03 -7.45 15.25
N THR A 2 -2.73 -7.92 14.05
CA THR A 2 -2.00 -7.15 13.02
C THR A 2 -2.98 -6.22 12.30
N ILE A 3 -2.54 -4.99 12.00
CA ILE A 3 -3.40 -3.94 11.43
C ILE A 3 -4.09 -4.37 10.12
N ILE A 4 -3.42 -5.27 9.39
CA ILE A 4 -3.85 -5.92 8.15
C ILE A 4 -5.18 -6.70 8.30
N ASP A 5 -5.44 -7.29 9.47
CA ASP A 5 -6.67 -8.05 9.75
C ASP A 5 -7.90 -7.14 9.94
N SER A 6 -7.65 -5.87 10.28
CA SER A 6 -8.68 -4.84 10.38
C SER A 6 -8.96 -4.12 9.06
N LEU A 7 -8.19 -4.43 8.00
CA LEU A 7 -8.36 -3.81 6.70
C LEU A 7 -9.42 -4.54 5.88
N PRO A 8 -10.28 -3.82 5.14
CA PRO A 8 -11.25 -4.44 4.26
C PRO A 8 -10.55 -5.15 3.10
N SER A 9 -11.14 -6.22 2.56
CA SER A 9 -10.65 -6.93 1.37
C SER A 9 -10.84 -6.14 0.07
N ARG A 10 -10.71 -4.81 0.13
CA ARG A 10 -10.81 -3.85 -0.97
C ARG A 10 -9.90 -2.64 -0.68
N GLY A 11 -9.66 -1.82 -1.70
CA GLY A 11 -9.00 -0.53 -1.53
C GLY A 11 -9.67 0.31 -0.44
N LEU A 12 -8.84 0.98 0.37
CA LEU A 12 -9.32 1.87 1.41
C LEU A 12 -9.82 3.19 0.79
N ARG A 13 -10.83 3.78 1.39
CA ARG A 13 -11.30 5.14 1.05
C ARG A 13 -10.65 6.17 1.98
N SER A 14 -10.60 7.43 1.56
CA SER A 14 -10.07 8.53 2.40
C SER A 14 -10.70 8.56 3.80
N ALA A 15 -12.01 8.37 3.90
CA ALA A 15 -12.73 8.32 5.18
C ALA A 15 -12.36 7.11 6.06
N GLU A 16 -12.09 5.94 5.44
CA GLU A 16 -11.64 4.75 6.18
C GLU A 16 -10.18 4.89 6.62
N LEU A 17 -9.35 5.57 5.82
CA LEU A 17 -7.97 5.92 6.19
C LEU A 17 -7.93 6.89 7.37
N GLU A 18 -8.81 7.91 7.39
CA GLU A 18 -8.94 8.80 8.54
C GLU A 18 -9.32 8.03 9.80
N ALA A 19 -10.32 7.15 9.71
CA ALA A 19 -10.69 6.27 10.84
C ALA A 19 -9.52 5.37 11.30
N LEU A 20 -8.66 4.92 10.36
CA LEU A 20 -7.46 4.14 10.69
C LEU A 20 -6.41 4.99 11.42
N ARG A 21 -6.21 6.25 11.02
CA ARG A 21 -5.32 7.20 11.70
C ARG A 21 -5.80 7.52 13.12
N GLU A 22 -7.11 7.52 13.34
CA GLU A 22 -7.71 7.74 14.66
C GLU A 22 -7.63 6.50 15.56
N ALA A 23 -7.20 5.34 15.05
CA ALA A 23 -6.99 4.17 15.86
C ALA A 23 -5.76 4.34 16.77
N ASP A 24 -5.90 4.00 18.05
CA ASP A 24 -4.86 4.09 19.09
C ASP A 24 -3.52 3.40 18.74
N SER A 25 -3.53 2.50 17.76
CA SER A 25 -2.35 1.75 17.31
C SER A 25 -1.61 2.40 16.13
N VAL A 26 -2.09 3.53 15.60
CA VAL A 26 -1.51 4.23 14.44
C VAL A 26 -1.01 5.60 14.88
N THR A 27 0.30 5.80 14.72
CA THR A 27 0.93 7.11 14.92
C THR A 27 0.76 8.00 13.70
N GLU A 28 0.91 7.43 12.51
CA GLU A 28 0.73 8.14 11.24
C GLU A 28 0.30 7.15 10.15
N ALA A 29 -0.57 7.57 9.22
CA ALA A 29 -0.84 6.80 8.00
C ALA A 29 -0.80 7.73 6.80
N ALA A 30 -0.12 7.37 5.71
CA ALA A 30 -0.04 8.18 4.51
C ALA A 30 -0.52 7.37 3.29
N PRO A 31 -1.53 7.84 2.55
CA PRO A 31 -1.95 7.20 1.32
C PRO A 31 -0.97 7.53 0.19
N LEU A 32 -0.65 6.53 -0.65
CA LEU A 32 0.30 6.67 -1.75
C LEU A 32 -0.31 6.58 -3.15
N GLY A 33 -1.62 6.31 -3.21
CA GLY A 33 -2.39 6.27 -4.45
C GLY A 33 -2.68 7.67 -5.02
N VAL A 34 -2.81 7.72 -6.35
CA VAL A 34 -3.13 8.93 -7.13
C VAL A 34 -4.63 9.22 -7.18
N ASP A 35 -5.45 8.24 -6.81
CA ASP A 35 -6.90 8.31 -6.81
C ASP A 35 -7.42 8.17 -5.37
N ASP A 36 -8.01 9.26 -4.86
CA ASP A 36 -8.59 9.37 -3.51
C ASP A 36 -9.66 8.29 -3.22
N ASP A 37 -10.28 7.73 -4.27
CA ASP A 37 -11.36 6.77 -4.16
C ASP A 37 -10.92 5.30 -3.95
N ASP A 38 -9.67 4.94 -4.28
CA ASP A 38 -9.20 3.53 -4.23
C ASP A 38 -7.73 3.47 -3.76
N ILE A 39 -7.49 3.70 -2.47
CA ILE A 39 -6.16 3.65 -1.88
C ILE A 39 -5.70 2.18 -1.86
N ARG A 40 -4.74 1.85 -2.74
CA ARG A 40 -4.13 0.52 -2.84
C ARG A 40 -2.75 0.42 -2.22
N ALA A 41 -2.17 1.55 -1.84
CA ALA A 41 -0.89 1.61 -1.17
C ALA A 41 -0.97 2.63 -0.03
N LEU A 42 -0.62 2.20 1.17
CA LEU A 42 -0.50 3.08 2.33
C LEU A 42 0.73 2.74 3.15
N ALA A 43 1.39 3.78 3.66
CA ALA A 43 2.40 3.66 4.69
C ALA A 43 1.75 3.93 6.05
N VAL A 44 1.84 2.99 6.99
CA VAL A 44 1.29 3.11 8.34
C VAL A 44 2.41 3.01 9.35
N GLN A 45 2.64 4.06 10.10
CA GLN A 45 3.50 4.05 11.27
C GLN A 45 2.69 3.60 12.49
N ALA A 46 3.12 2.49 13.09
CA ALA A 46 2.61 2.00 14.37
C ALA A 46 3.76 2.01 15.38
N GLY A 47 3.74 2.99 16.30
CA GLY A 47 4.83 3.21 17.24
C GLY A 47 6.12 3.62 16.52
N ASP A 48 7.19 2.84 16.73
CA ASP A 48 8.51 3.06 16.14
C ASP A 48 8.73 2.26 14.84
N THR A 49 7.68 1.77 14.18
CA THR A 49 7.81 1.00 12.93
C THR A 49 6.82 1.48 11.88
N ILE A 50 7.33 1.75 10.68
CA ILE A 50 6.58 2.07 9.46
C ILE A 50 6.36 0.78 8.67
N PHE A 51 5.11 0.48 8.39
CA PHE A 51 4.67 -0.63 7.57
C PHE A 51 4.14 -0.09 6.24
N GLY A 52 4.79 -0.47 5.14
CA GLY A 52 4.26 -0.27 3.80
C GLY A 52 3.30 -1.38 3.44
N LEU A 53 2.01 -1.06 3.37
CA LEU A 53 0.95 -2.01 3.00
C LEU A 53 0.54 -1.77 1.55
N GLY A 54 0.54 -2.86 0.78
CA GLY A 54 0.04 -2.90 -0.58
C GLY A 54 -1.20 -3.79 -0.66
N TYR A 55 -2.25 -3.30 -1.30
CA TYR A 55 -3.47 -4.06 -1.57
C TYR A 55 -3.42 -4.67 -2.97
N ASP A 56 -3.43 -5.99 -3.01
CA ASP A 56 -3.59 -6.80 -4.21
C ASP A 56 -5.05 -7.28 -4.32
N PRO A 57 -5.72 -7.18 -5.48
CA PRO A 57 -7.10 -7.64 -5.62
C PRO A 57 -7.24 -9.17 -5.62
N ASP A 58 -6.16 -9.91 -5.90
CA ASP A 58 -6.10 -11.37 -5.89
C ASP A 58 -5.64 -11.91 -4.51
N ASP A 59 -4.66 -11.25 -3.88
CA ASP A 59 -4.01 -11.69 -2.62
C ASP A 59 -4.51 -10.92 -1.37
N GLY A 60 -5.03 -9.71 -1.54
CA GLY A 60 -5.48 -8.83 -0.45
C GLY A 60 -4.40 -7.87 0.06
N TRP A 61 -4.56 -7.39 1.28
CA TRP A 61 -3.58 -6.52 1.92
C TRP A 61 -2.37 -7.30 2.41
N SER A 62 -1.18 -6.92 1.93
CA SER A 62 0.08 -7.56 2.25
C SER A 62 1.14 -6.52 2.63
N VAL A 63 2.03 -6.89 3.56
CA VAL A 63 3.16 -6.04 3.96
C VAL A 63 4.21 -6.12 2.86
N VAL A 64 4.43 -5.01 2.16
CA VAL A 64 5.43 -4.88 1.09
C VAL A 64 6.79 -4.55 1.66
N ASP A 65 6.84 -3.65 2.64
CA ASP A 65 8.08 -3.24 3.30
C ASP A 65 7.79 -2.87 4.77
N SER A 66 8.78 -3.02 5.64
CA SER A 66 8.69 -2.58 7.04
C SER A 66 10.02 -2.01 7.50
N ARG A 67 10.01 -0.83 8.10
CA ARG A 67 11.20 -0.11 8.57
C ARG A 67 10.98 0.54 9.91
N GLU A 68 12.06 0.76 10.66
CA GLU A 68 12.00 1.52 11.90
C GLU A 68 11.68 2.99 11.59
N ALA A 69 10.73 3.57 12.32
CA ALA A 69 10.34 4.97 12.20
C ALA A 69 11.34 5.84 12.98
N GLY A 70 12.53 6.02 12.41
CA GLY A 70 13.58 6.87 12.97
C GLY A 70 13.73 8.19 12.24
N ASP A 71 13.62 8.16 10.91
CA ASP A 71 13.85 9.32 10.07
C ASP A 71 12.71 9.57 9.06
N PRO A 72 12.49 10.84 8.67
CA PRO A 72 11.59 11.15 7.55
C PRO A 72 12.03 10.51 6.23
N ALA A 73 13.30 10.11 6.12
CA ALA A 73 13.83 9.35 4.99
C ALA A 73 13.27 7.92 4.93
N ASP A 74 12.94 7.30 6.07
CA ASP A 74 12.36 5.95 6.09
C ASP A 74 10.96 5.94 5.50
N LEU A 75 10.14 6.95 5.82
CA LEU A 75 8.82 7.11 5.21
C LEU A 75 8.93 7.27 3.69
N ALA A 76 9.93 8.03 3.21
CA ALA A 76 10.22 8.17 1.79
C ALA A 76 10.69 6.86 1.14
N ALA A 77 11.48 6.05 1.85
CA ALA A 77 11.96 4.75 1.37
C ALA A 77 10.82 3.71 1.28
N VAL A 78 9.96 3.63 2.30
CA VAL A 78 8.75 2.79 2.28
C VAL A 78 7.83 3.22 1.13
N ARG A 79 7.74 4.52 0.89
CA ARG A 79 7.04 5.09 -0.27
C ARG A 79 7.57 4.61 -1.60
N ASP A 80 8.88 4.68 -1.76
CA ASP A 80 9.56 4.28 -3.00
C ASP A 80 9.40 2.78 -3.24
N ALA A 81 9.54 1.97 -2.18
CA ALA A 81 9.30 0.53 -2.22
C ALA A 81 7.87 0.19 -2.66
N LEU A 82 6.86 0.87 -2.11
CA LEU A 82 5.46 0.70 -2.50
C LEU A 82 5.21 1.10 -3.96
N LYS A 83 5.72 2.26 -4.40
CA LYS A 83 5.61 2.68 -5.81
C LYS A 83 6.26 1.68 -6.76
N ASN A 84 7.43 1.17 -6.41
CA ASN A 84 8.13 0.18 -7.21
C ASN A 84 7.38 -1.17 -7.24
N TRP A 85 6.75 -1.55 -6.12
CA TRP A 85 5.89 -2.72 -6.05
C TRP A 85 4.63 -2.56 -6.93
N GLU A 86 3.94 -1.43 -6.87
CA GLU A 86 2.80 -1.14 -7.74
C GLU A 86 3.20 -1.15 -9.22
N ALA A 87 4.33 -0.53 -9.57
CA ALA A 87 4.85 -0.52 -10.93
C ALA A 87 5.18 -1.95 -11.43
N ARG A 88 5.76 -2.79 -10.57
CA ARG A 88 6.03 -4.20 -10.88
C ARG A 88 4.73 -4.99 -11.09
N ARG A 89 3.71 -4.76 -10.28
CA ARG A 89 2.41 -5.42 -10.47
C ARG A 89 1.68 -4.94 -11.73
N ALA A 90 1.68 -3.64 -12.00
CA ALA A 90 1.14 -3.09 -13.25
C ALA A 90 1.83 -3.68 -14.49
N ALA A 91 3.13 -3.96 -14.41
CA ALA A 91 3.88 -4.62 -15.48
C ALA A 91 3.64 -6.14 -15.58
N THR A 92 3.17 -6.78 -14.49
CA THR A 92 2.89 -8.22 -14.43
C THR A 92 1.43 -8.55 -14.73
N ALA A 93 0.52 -7.57 -14.60
CA ALA A 93 -0.83 -7.68 -15.14
C ALA A 93 -0.69 -8.01 -16.63
N PRO A 94 -1.22 -9.15 -17.10
CA PRO A 94 -1.13 -9.49 -18.50
C PRO A 94 -1.84 -8.37 -19.26
N THR A 95 -1.08 -7.59 -20.01
CA THR A 95 -1.63 -6.89 -21.16
C THR A 95 -2.24 -7.98 -22.04
N ASP A 96 -3.53 -8.19 -21.88
CA ASP A 96 -4.38 -8.62 -22.99
C ASP A 96 -4.11 -7.61 -24.11
N ASP A 97 -3.56 -8.09 -25.25
CA ASP A 97 -3.13 -7.37 -26.47
C ASP A 97 -1.63 -6.97 -26.53
N ALA A 98 -0.73 -7.74 -27.14
CA ALA A 98 -0.80 -8.09 -28.55
C ALA A 98 -0.01 -9.38 -28.86
N ASP A 99 -0.73 -10.37 -29.38
CA ASP A 99 -0.23 -11.20 -30.46
C ASP A 99 -0.27 -10.37 -31.75
N PRO A 100 0.88 -10.12 -32.39
CA PRO A 100 0.90 -10.06 -33.83
C PRO A 100 1.68 -11.27 -34.32
N GLY A 101 0.93 -12.33 -34.59
CA GLY A 101 0.99 -13.12 -35.81
C GLY A 101 2.37 -13.32 -36.42
N ASP A 102 2.81 -14.57 -36.37
CA ASP A 102 3.34 -15.32 -37.51
C ASP A 102 3.50 -14.50 -38.81
N ARG A 103 4.73 -14.10 -39.12
CA ARG A 103 5.19 -13.92 -40.50
C ARG A 103 6.69 -14.10 -40.66
#